data_AF-A0A3S6QZ01-F1
#
_entry.id   AF-A0A3S6QZ01-F1
#
_cell.length_a   1.000
_cell.length_b   1.000
_cell.length_c   1.000
_cell.angle_alpha   90.00
_cell.angle_beta   90.00
_cell.angle_gamma   90.00
#
_symmetry.space_group_name_H-M   'P 1'
#
loop_
_entity.id
_entity.type
_entity.pdbx_description
1 polymer ?
#
loop_
_entity_poly.entity_id
_entity_poly.type
_entity_poly.pdbx_seq_one_letter_code
_entity_poly.pdbx_strand_id
1 'polypeptide(L)' 'MDKGSGDSLAEKIVTFQEKYHLTDAEMSLKSHLPVEKIHGIKQQIYQPQTDEKQGLLNFITNYQSN' A
#
# COMPACT_ATOMS: atom_id res chain seq x y z
N MET A 1 -12.71 21.53 6.83
CA MET A 1 -11.53 20.67 6.68
C MET A 1 -11.92 19.31 7.23
N ASP A 2 -12.46 18.45 6.38
CA ASP A 2 -12.84 17.09 6.78
C ASP A 2 -11.57 16.23 6.75
N LYS A 3 -10.82 16.23 7.86
CA LYS A 3 -9.85 15.18 8.17
C LYS A 3 -10.61 14.09 8.93
N GLY A 4 -11.51 13.40 8.23
CA GLY A 4 -12.43 12.44 8.81
C GLY A 4 -12.50 11.15 8.01
N SER A 5 -11.92 10.09 8.58
CA SER A 5 -12.44 8.72 8.47
C SER A 5 -12.18 7.96 7.16
N GLY A 6 -11.09 7.20 7.16
CA GLY A 6 -10.94 6.03 6.30
C GLY A 6 -9.47 5.65 6.21
N ASP A 7 -9.09 4.49 6.73
CA ASP A 7 -7.76 3.89 6.56
C ASP A 7 -7.29 4.03 5.11
N SER A 8 -6.52 5.09 4.82
CA SER A 8 -6.09 5.36 3.46
C SER A 8 -5.08 4.27 3.10
N LEU A 9 -5.23 3.67 1.93
CA LEU A 9 -4.32 2.61 1.48
C LEU A 9 -2.85 3.03 1.62
N ALA A 10 -2.58 4.32 1.38
CA ALA A 10 -1.31 4.98 1.65
C ALA A 10 -0.79 4.77 3.08
N GLU A 11 -1.61 5.06 4.09
CA GLU A 11 -1.26 4.92 5.50
C GLU A 11 -1.04 3.45 5.88
N LYS A 12 -1.89 2.53 5.37
CA LYS A 12 -1.71 1.09 5.57
C LYS A 12 -0.39 0.60 4.97
N ILE A 13 -0.03 1.07 3.77
CA ILE A 13 1.24 0.74 3.11
C ILE A 13 2.42 1.28 3.92
N VAL A 14 2.40 2.56 4.31
CA VAL A 14 3.49 3.18 5.09
C VAL A 14 3.70 2.44 6.40
N THR A 15 2.63 2.24 7.17
CA THR A 15 2.68 1.52 8.45
C THR A 15 3.20 0.10 8.26
N PHE A 16 2.79 -0.58 7.20
CA PHE A 16 3.25 -1.93 6.88
C PHE A 16 4.75 -1.96 6.51
N GLN A 17 5.20 -1.02 5.68
CA GLN A 17 6.61 -0.88 5.32
C GLN A 17 7.48 -0.59 6.54
N GLU A 18 7.03 0.29 7.44
CA GLU A 18 7.74 0.57 8.69
C GLU A 18 7.79 -0.64 9.60
N LYS A 19 6.68 -1.36 9.76
CA LYS A 19 6.58 -2.53 10.63
C LYS A 19 7.47 -3.69 10.19
N TYR A 20 7.60 -3.91 8.88
CA TYR A 20 8.35 -5.03 8.31
C TYR A 20 9.67 -4.61 7.68
N HIS A 21 10.06 -3.34 7.80
CA HIS A 21 11.25 -2.76 7.18
C HIS A 21 11.35 -3.01 5.67
N LEU A 22 10.20 -3.01 4.97
CA LEU A 22 10.13 -3.28 3.54
C LEU A 22 10.31 -2.00 2.73
N THR A 23 11.05 -2.10 1.63
CA THR A 23 11.21 -0.99 0.68
C THR A 23 10.08 -0.95 -0.35
N ASP A 24 9.97 0.15 -1.11
CA ASP A 24 9.02 0.25 -2.22
C ASP A 24 9.30 -0.81 -3.31
N ALA A 25 10.57 -1.13 -3.53
CA ALA A 25 10.99 -2.20 -4.44
C ALA A 25 10.52 -3.57 -3.97
N GLU A 26 10.61 -3.87 -2.67
CA GLU A 26 10.11 -5.13 -2.13
C GLU A 26 8.60 -5.23 -2.14
N MET A 27 7.90 -4.14 -1.81
CA MET A 27 6.45 -4.06 -1.98
C MET A 27 6.06 -4.28 -3.44
N SER A 28 6.82 -3.71 -4.38
CA SER A 28 6.58 -3.87 -5.81
C SER A 28 6.74 -5.32 -6.26
N LEU A 29 7.83 -5.96 -5.87
CA LEU A 29 8.10 -7.37 -6.18
C LEU A 29 7.01 -8.30 -5.63
N LYS A 30 6.55 -8.07 -4.40
CA LYS A 30 5.59 -8.95 -3.73
C LYS A 30 4.13 -8.69 -4.13
N SER A 31 3.76 -7.43 -4.39
CA SER A 31 2.39 -7.05 -4.79
C SER A 31 2.17 -7.09 -6.30
N HIS A 32 3.24 -7.31 -7.09
CA HIS A 32 3.23 -7.23 -8.56
C HIS A 32 2.78 -5.86 -9.09
N LEU A 33 2.83 -4.81 -8.25
CA LEU A 33 2.60 -3.44 -8.69
C LEU A 33 3.93 -2.72 -8.93
N PRO A 34 4.03 -1.85 -9.92
CA PRO A 34 5.24 -1.06 -10.13
C PRO A 34 5.50 -0.12 -8.93
N VAL A 35 6.79 0.06 -8.62
CA VAL A 35 7.30 0.96 -7.56
C VAL A 35 6.69 2.35 -7.66
N GLU A 36 6.57 2.89 -8.87
CA GLU A 36 6.00 4.22 -9.12
C GLU A 36 4.55 4.33 -8.66
N LYS A 37 3.75 3.26 -8.83
CA LYS A 37 2.36 3.24 -8.34
C LYS A 37 2.33 3.19 -6.83
N ILE A 38 3.16 2.36 -6.19
CA ILE A 38 3.24 2.30 -4.72
C ILE A 38 3.64 3.67 -4.16
N HIS A 39 4.65 4.29 -4.76
CA HIS A 39 5.09 5.63 -4.39
C HIS A 39 3.98 6.67 -4.60
N GLY A 40 3.26 6.59 -5.73
CA GLY A 40 2.16 7.48 -6.05
C GLY A 40 0.96 7.34 -5.11
N ILE A 41 0.64 6.12 -4.66
CA ILE A 41 -0.39 5.87 -3.65
C ILE A 41 0.01 6.53 -2.34
N LYS A 42 1.26 6.34 -1.90
CA LYS A 42 1.77 6.91 -0.64
C LYS A 42 1.74 8.44 -0.64
N GLN A 43 2.11 9.06 -1.75
CA GLN A 43 2.05 10.52 -1.90
C GLN A 43 0.63 11.05 -2.16
N GLN A 44 -0.38 10.17 -2.23
CA GLN A 44 -1.75 10.51 -2.62
C GLN A 44 -1.87 11.21 -3.99
N ILE A 45 -0.85 11.09 -4.86
CA ILE A 45 -0.85 11.62 -6.23
C ILE A 45 -1.47 10.63 -7.22
N TYR A 46 -1.53 9.36 -6.85
CA TYR A 46 -2.11 8.30 -7.66
C TYR A 46 -3.19 7.57 -6.86
N GLN A 47 -4.34 7.40 -7.50
CA GLN A 47 -5.46 6.66 -6.94
C GLN A 47 -5.50 5.30 -7.63
N PRO A 48 -5.18 4.21 -6.91
CA PRO A 48 -5.11 2.88 -7.50
C PRO A 48 -6.51 2.41 -7.89
N GLN A 49 -6.57 1.62 -8.96
CA GLN A 49 -7.81 0.97 -9.39
C GLN A 49 -8.29 -0.03 -8.33
N THR A 50 -9.57 -0.40 -8.38
CA THR A 50 -10.19 -1.33 -7.43
C THR A 50 -9.42 -2.65 -7.32
N ASP A 51 -9.00 -3.23 -8.45
CA ASP A 51 -8.22 -4.48 -8.49
C ASP A 51 -6.83 -4.33 -7.84
N GLU A 52 -6.14 -3.22 -8.09
CA GLU A 52 -4.81 -2.93 -7.52
C GLU A 52 -4.89 -2.72 -6.02
N LYS A 53 -5.91 -1.97 -5.56
CA LYS A 53 -6.19 -1.77 -4.15
C LYS A 53 -6.49 -3.09 -3.45
N GLN A 54 -7.32 -3.94 -4.05
CA GLN A 54 -7.63 -5.27 -3.52
C GLN A 54 -6.37 -6.14 -3.43
N GLY A 55 -5.54 -6.16 -4.48
CA GLY A 55 -4.27 -6.90 -4.49
C GLY A 55 -3.32 -6.48 -3.38
N LEU A 56 -3.13 -5.16 -3.19
CA LEU A 56 -2.30 -4.62 -2.11
C LEU A 56 -2.85 -4.94 -0.71
N LEU A 57 -4.16 -4.77 -0.51
CA LEU A 57 -4.80 -5.08 0.77
C LEU A 57 -4.66 -6.57 1.10
N ASN A 58 -4.95 -7.44 0.13
CA ASN A 58 -4.81 -8.88 0.30
C ASN A 58 -3.36 -9.27 0.63
N PHE A 59 -2.39 -8.65 -0.05
CA PHE A 59 -0.98 -8.86 0.25
C PHE A 59 -0.63 -8.45 1.69
N ILE A 60 -0.99 -7.24 2.11
CA ILE A 60 -0.73 -6.74 3.48
C ILE A 60 -1.37 -7.65 4.53
N THR A 61 -2.63 -8.05 4.31
CA THR A 61 -3.36 -8.94 5.23
C THR A 61 -2.77 -10.34 5.28
N ASN A 62 -2.45 -10.95 4.14
CA ASN A 62 -1.86 -12.30 4.09
C ASN A 62 -0.46 -12.35 4.72
N TYR A 63 0.30 -11.25 4.63
CA TYR A 63 1.62 -11.15 5.25
C TYR A 63 1.55 -11.06 6.77
N GLN A 64 0.47 -10.53 7.35
CA GLN A 64 0.27 -10.49 8.80
C GLN A 64 -0.12 -11.85 9.40
N SER A 65 -0.60 -12.78 8.58
CA SER A 65 -1.05 -14.11 9.00
C SER A 65 0.03 -15.20 8.93
N ASN A 66 1.24 -14.86 8.50
CA ASN A 66 2.44 -15.71 8.59
C ASN A 66 3.40 -15.16 9.66
#